data_AF-A0A2W1N8M7-F1
#
_entry.id   AF-A0A2W1N8M7-F1
#
_cell.length_a   1.000
_cell.length_b   1.000
_cell.length_c   1.000
_cell.angle_alpha   90.00
_cell.angle_beta   90.00
_cell.angle_gamma   90.00
#
_symmetry.space_group_name_H-M   'P 1'
#
loop_
_entity.id
_entity.type
_entity.pdbx_description
1 polymer ?
#
loop_
_entity_poly.entity_id
_entity_poly.type
_entity_poly.pdbx_seq_one_letter_code
_entity_poly.pdbx_strand_id
1 'polypeptide(L)'
;MEPLLRRRLNLEKKTEIWIDTNIIIYTLRTNAQFSVQARQLVKDAAAGDFTLRVSPIMIHECVFVLQGRQFGVNKTEIKDALISLINLKGIDCEEKTVVEEALINFTGKGIDFGDAYLAAHARAVTPAHVITYNVKDFLALGVTVETPEQFRTNASNKENDGEA
;
A
#
# COMPACT_ATOMS: atom_id res chain seq x y z
N MET A 1 -31.35 25.89 20.52
CA MET A 1 -30.42 25.15 19.64
C MET A 1 -29.68 24.15 20.51
N GLU A 2 -29.84 22.82 20.36
CA GLU A 2 -28.86 21.81 20.83
C GLU A 2 -29.23 20.30 20.73
N PRO A 3 -30.44 19.84 20.36
CA PRO A 3 -30.64 18.40 20.14
C PRO A 3 -30.13 17.91 18.77
N LEU A 4 -30.34 18.71 17.72
CA LEU A 4 -29.94 18.36 16.35
C LEU A 4 -28.42 18.44 16.12
N LEU A 5 -27.73 19.37 16.80
CA LEU A 5 -26.27 19.51 16.71
C LEU A 5 -25.56 18.34 17.43
N ARG A 6 -26.07 17.89 18.58
CA ARG A 6 -25.57 16.71 19.29
C ARG A 6 -25.82 15.40 18.53
N ARG A 7 -26.96 15.27 17.84
CA ARG A 7 -27.24 14.12 16.97
C ARG A 7 -26.30 14.08 15.76
N ARG A 8 -25.88 15.24 15.26
CA ARG A 8 -24.90 15.39 14.16
C ARG A 8 -23.46 15.07 14.60
N LEU A 9 -23.05 15.50 15.80
CA LEU A 9 -21.74 15.14 16.39
C LEU A 9 -21.63 13.64 16.73
N ASN A 10 -22.72 12.99 17.13
CA ASN A 10 -22.77 11.53 17.34
C ASN A 10 -22.85 10.70 16.05
N LEU A 11 -23.12 11.33 14.90
CA LEU A 11 -22.98 10.73 13.56
C LEU A 11 -21.55 10.83 13.02
N GLU A 12 -20.65 11.58 13.69
CA GLU A 12 -19.41 12.09 13.09
C GLU A 12 -18.11 11.46 13.63
N LYS A 13 -18.17 10.38 14.41
CA LYS A 13 -17.00 9.50 14.64
C LYS A 13 -17.35 8.07 14.29
N LYS A 14 -17.26 7.75 13.00
CA LYS A 14 -17.29 6.38 12.53
C LYS A 14 -16.13 5.61 13.18
N THR A 15 -16.42 4.51 13.87
CA THR A 15 -15.38 3.73 14.56
C THR A 15 -14.37 3.24 13.53
N GLU A 16 -13.10 3.57 13.73
CA GLU A 16 -12.00 3.07 12.91
C GLU A 16 -11.40 1.84 13.55
N ILE A 17 -11.32 0.74 12.81
CA ILE A 17 -10.84 -0.55 13.29
C ILE A 17 -9.72 -1.02 12.37
N TRP A 18 -8.54 -1.23 12.91
CA TRP A 18 -7.43 -1.82 12.18
C TRP A 18 -7.60 -3.33 12.03
N ILE A 19 -7.38 -3.85 10.83
CA ILE A 19 -7.44 -5.28 10.56
C ILE A 19 -6.06 -5.83 10.25
N ASP A 20 -5.82 -7.06 10.68
CA ASP A 20 -4.57 -7.76 10.43
C ASP A 20 -4.56 -8.40 9.03
N THR A 21 -3.36 -8.71 8.52
CA THR A 21 -3.11 -9.37 7.24
C THR A 21 -3.89 -10.66 7.08
N ASN A 22 -4.04 -11.45 8.15
CA ASN A 22 -4.80 -12.70 8.12
C ASN A 22 -6.29 -12.49 7.79
N ILE A 23 -6.91 -11.40 8.25
CA ILE A 23 -8.31 -11.06 7.95
C ILE A 23 -8.47 -10.72 6.47
N ILE A 24 -7.50 -9.99 5.92
CA ILE A 24 -7.44 -9.71 4.49
C ILE A 24 -7.32 -11.02 3.69
N ILE A 25 -6.36 -11.89 4.05
CA ILE A 25 -6.16 -13.18 3.37
C ILE A 25 -7.42 -14.05 3.44
N TYR A 26 -8.08 -14.15 4.60
CA TYR A 26 -9.32 -14.95 4.73
C TYR A 26 -10.51 -14.35 3.99
N THR A 27 -10.52 -13.04 3.77
CA THR A 27 -11.50 -12.40 2.88
C THR A 27 -11.28 -12.83 1.44
N LEU A 28 -10.03 -12.79 0.98
CA LEU A 28 -9.63 -13.08 -0.42
C LEU A 28 -9.60 -14.57 -0.76
N ARG A 29 -9.35 -15.44 0.22
CA ARG A 29 -9.21 -16.90 0.04
C ARG A 29 -10.27 -17.66 0.83
N THR A 30 -10.23 -18.99 0.74
CA THR A 30 -11.17 -19.87 1.42
C THR A 30 -10.45 -20.61 2.55
N ASN A 31 -10.95 -20.43 3.76
CA ASN A 31 -10.68 -21.21 4.95
C ASN A 31 -12.05 -21.53 5.57
N ALA A 32 -12.33 -22.82 5.81
CA ALA A 32 -13.65 -23.29 6.25
C ALA A 32 -14.12 -22.64 7.57
N GLN A 33 -13.19 -22.28 8.44
CA GLN A 33 -13.51 -21.71 9.74
C GLN A 33 -13.53 -20.18 9.75
N PHE A 34 -12.67 -19.50 8.97
CA PHE A 34 -12.43 -18.06 9.15
C PHE A 34 -12.95 -17.17 8.01
N SER A 35 -13.09 -17.71 6.79
CA SER A 35 -13.48 -16.88 5.64
C SER A 35 -14.91 -16.35 5.73
N VAL A 36 -15.81 -17.08 6.39
CA VAL A 36 -17.21 -16.64 6.56
C VAL A 36 -17.25 -15.38 7.42
N GLN A 37 -16.54 -15.38 8.55
CA GLN A 37 -16.49 -14.30 9.52
C GLN A 37 -15.73 -13.10 8.96
N ALA A 38 -14.59 -13.33 8.29
CA ALA A 38 -13.82 -12.25 7.65
C ALA A 38 -14.64 -11.53 6.56
N ARG A 39 -15.34 -12.29 5.69
CA ARG A 39 -16.22 -11.69 4.67
C ARG A 39 -17.43 -11.01 5.28
N GLN A 40 -17.96 -11.53 6.38
CA GLN A 40 -19.06 -10.87 7.09
C GLN A 40 -18.61 -9.53 7.69
N LEU A 41 -17.43 -9.47 8.31
CA LEU A 41 -16.84 -8.24 8.84
C LEU A 41 -16.72 -7.14 7.76
N VAL A 42 -16.27 -7.51 6.55
CA VAL A 42 -16.18 -6.57 5.42
C VAL A 42 -17.56 -6.09 4.96
N LYS A 43 -18.57 -6.97 4.94
CA LYS A 43 -19.96 -6.58 4.62
C LYS A 43 -20.54 -5.63 5.66
N ASP A 44 -20.29 -5.88 6.93
CA ASP A 44 -20.77 -5.05 8.04
C ASP A 44 -20.12 -3.65 7.98
N ALA A 45 -18.83 -3.57 7.66
CA ALA A 45 -18.14 -2.30 7.41
C ALA A 45 -18.78 -1.52 6.23
N ALA A 46 -19.16 -2.23 5.16
CA ALA A 46 -19.82 -1.65 4.01
C ALA A 46 -21.24 -1.13 4.33
N ALA A 47 -21.91 -1.69 5.34
CA ALA A 47 -23.23 -1.27 5.80
C ALA A 47 -23.20 0.13 6.44
N GLY A 48 -22.12 0.47 7.16
CA GLY A 48 -21.80 1.87 7.48
C GLY A 48 -21.50 2.22 8.94
N ASP A 49 -21.52 1.27 9.87
CA ASP A 49 -21.34 1.55 11.31
C ASP A 49 -19.88 1.77 11.73
N PHE A 50 -18.93 1.20 10.99
CA PHE A 50 -17.48 1.33 11.23
C PHE A 50 -16.69 1.26 9.92
N THR A 51 -15.43 1.67 9.95
CA THR A 51 -14.50 1.62 8.83
C THR A 51 -13.32 0.72 9.20
N LEU A 52 -12.96 -0.20 8.30
CA LEU A 52 -11.77 -1.02 8.43
C LEU A 52 -10.56 -0.25 7.87
N ARG A 53 -9.53 -0.07 8.68
CA ARG A 53 -8.27 0.57 8.30
C ARG A 53 -7.29 -0.47 7.80
N VAL A 54 -6.65 -0.17 6.67
CA VAL A 54 -5.59 -0.99 6.06
C VAL A 54 -4.37 -0.11 5.84
N SER A 55 -3.19 -0.57 6.27
CA SER A 55 -1.91 0.10 6.06
C SER A 55 -1.14 -0.52 4.89
N PRO A 56 -0.16 0.20 4.30
CA PRO A 56 0.70 -0.35 3.26
C PRO A 56 1.51 -1.58 3.72
N ILE A 57 1.87 -1.65 5.01
CA ILE A 57 2.58 -2.82 5.56
C ILE A 57 1.72 -4.09 5.54
N MET A 58 0.42 -3.97 5.81
CA MET A 58 -0.52 -5.10 5.69
C MET A 58 -0.66 -5.57 4.24
N ILE A 59 -0.66 -4.63 3.29
CA ILE A 59 -0.66 -4.96 1.86
C ILE A 59 0.64 -5.67 1.47
N HIS A 60 1.80 -5.18 1.94
CA HIS A 60 3.09 -5.82 1.70
C HIS A 60 3.11 -7.26 2.21
N GLU A 61 2.64 -7.49 3.44
CA GLU A 61 2.57 -8.84 4.01
C GLU A 61 1.58 -9.72 3.25
N CYS A 62 0.43 -9.19 2.82
CA CYS A 62 -0.52 -9.94 1.98
C CYS A 62 0.15 -10.40 0.68
N VAL A 63 0.89 -9.52 0.00
CA VAL A 63 1.63 -9.87 -1.21
C VAL A 63 2.66 -10.96 -0.90
N PHE A 64 3.47 -10.79 0.15
CA PHE A 64 4.48 -11.77 0.55
C PHE A 64 3.88 -13.16 0.81
N VAL A 65 2.80 -13.21 1.60
CA VAL A 65 2.14 -14.48 1.95
C VAL A 65 1.50 -15.12 0.71
N LEU A 66 0.75 -14.36 -0.09
CA LEU A 66 0.04 -14.90 -1.26
C LEU A 66 1.00 -15.36 -2.38
N GLN A 67 2.13 -14.68 -2.57
CA GLN A 67 3.19 -15.14 -3.48
C GLN A 67 3.98 -16.33 -2.92
N GLY A 68 4.01 -16.47 -1.60
CA GLY A 68 4.74 -17.52 -0.90
C GLY A 68 4.35 -18.93 -1.34
N ARG A 69 5.25 -19.89 -1.11
CA ARG A 69 5.14 -21.28 -1.61
C ARG A 69 3.82 -21.98 -1.24
N GLN A 70 3.22 -21.61 -0.11
CA GLN A 70 1.96 -22.19 0.33
C GLN A 70 0.79 -21.85 -0.59
N PHE A 71 0.80 -20.65 -1.18
CA PHE A 71 -0.31 -20.15 -1.98
C PHE A 71 0.03 -20.04 -3.47
N GLY A 72 1.24 -19.62 -3.82
CA GLY A 72 1.73 -19.57 -5.20
C GLY A 72 0.88 -18.71 -6.13
N VAL A 73 0.17 -17.71 -5.60
CA VAL A 73 -0.72 -16.86 -6.39
C VAL A 73 0.12 -15.97 -7.30
N ASN A 74 -0.26 -15.84 -8.57
CA ASN A 74 0.48 -15.00 -9.49
C ASN A 74 0.25 -13.51 -9.19
N LYS A 75 1.18 -12.68 -9.66
CA LYS A 75 1.19 -11.23 -9.38
C LYS A 75 -0.09 -10.53 -9.85
N THR A 76 -0.58 -10.87 -11.03
CA THR A 76 -1.78 -10.23 -11.60
C THR A 76 -3.02 -10.51 -10.74
N GLU A 77 -3.21 -11.75 -10.31
CA GLU A 77 -4.30 -12.14 -9.41
C GLU A 77 -4.22 -11.42 -8.06
N ILE A 78 -3.01 -11.31 -7.48
CA ILE A 78 -2.80 -10.59 -6.22
C ILE A 78 -3.17 -9.11 -6.39
N LYS A 79 -2.71 -8.47 -7.47
CA LYS A 79 -3.02 -7.07 -7.79
C LYS A 79 -4.52 -6.87 -7.89
N ASP A 80 -5.19 -7.64 -8.76
CA ASP A 80 -6.63 -7.46 -9.02
C ASP A 80 -7.44 -7.64 -7.74
N ALA A 81 -7.09 -8.64 -6.91
CA ALA A 81 -7.76 -8.92 -5.66
C ALA A 81 -7.55 -7.82 -4.60
N LEU A 82 -6.32 -7.35 -4.42
CA LEU A 82 -5.99 -6.30 -3.44
C LEU A 82 -6.52 -4.93 -3.85
N ILE A 83 -6.45 -4.56 -5.14
CA ILE A 83 -7.08 -3.34 -5.66
C ILE A 83 -8.60 -3.39 -5.43
N SER A 84 -9.23 -4.53 -5.72
CA SER A 84 -10.68 -4.70 -5.47
C SER A 84 -11.01 -4.51 -3.99
N LEU A 85 -10.23 -5.09 -3.08
CA LEU A 85 -10.41 -4.99 -1.64
C LEU A 85 -10.33 -3.53 -1.15
N ILE A 86 -9.24 -2.81 -1.43
CA ILE A 86 -9.04 -1.43 -0.95
C ILE A 86 -10.02 -0.42 -1.58
N ASN A 87 -10.78 -0.85 -2.58
CA ASN A 87 -11.87 -0.10 -3.20
C ASN A 87 -13.27 -0.44 -2.67
N LEU A 88 -13.39 -1.42 -1.77
CA LEU A 88 -14.67 -1.74 -1.14
C LEU A 88 -15.14 -0.61 -0.22
N LYS A 89 -16.45 -0.34 -0.24
CA LYS A 89 -17.07 0.56 0.73
C LYS A 89 -16.81 0.03 2.15
N GLY A 90 -16.43 0.92 3.05
CA GLY A 90 -16.14 0.56 4.44
C GLY A 90 -14.69 0.14 4.70
N ILE A 91 -13.85 0.09 3.65
CA ILE A 91 -12.40 -0.05 3.78
C ILE A 91 -11.76 1.30 3.48
N ASP A 92 -10.85 1.73 4.36
CA ASP A 92 -10.00 2.90 4.17
C ASP A 92 -8.54 2.46 4.20
N CYS A 93 -7.88 2.57 3.05
CA CYS A 93 -6.49 2.22 2.85
C CYS A 93 -5.65 3.48 2.96
N GLU A 94 -4.68 3.47 3.88
CA GLU A 94 -3.66 4.51 3.92
C GLU A 94 -2.88 4.55 2.62
N GLU A 95 -2.54 5.77 2.19
CA GLU A 95 -1.77 6.02 0.96
C GLU A 95 -2.36 5.30 -0.27
N LYS A 96 -3.69 5.19 -0.34
CA LYS A 96 -4.39 4.36 -1.33
C LYS A 96 -3.87 4.51 -2.75
N THR A 97 -3.64 5.75 -3.22
CA THR A 97 -3.13 5.99 -4.58
C THR A 97 -1.72 5.44 -4.79
N VAL A 98 -0.85 5.55 -3.78
CA VAL A 98 0.51 4.97 -3.78
C VAL A 98 0.42 3.45 -3.76
N VAL A 99 -0.45 2.88 -2.94
CA VAL A 99 -0.68 1.43 -2.86
C VAL A 99 -1.21 0.88 -4.20
N GLU A 100 -2.19 1.55 -4.82
CA GLU A 100 -2.72 1.15 -6.13
C GLU A 100 -1.65 1.20 -7.21
N GLU A 101 -0.86 2.27 -7.25
CA GLU A 101 0.26 2.41 -8.19
C GLU A 101 1.33 1.33 -7.96
N ALA A 102 1.69 1.05 -6.71
CA ALA A 102 2.60 -0.03 -6.34
C ALA A 102 2.05 -1.40 -6.77
N LEU A 103 0.74 -1.63 -6.57
CA LEU A 103 0.04 -2.84 -7.01
C LEU A 103 0.06 -2.98 -8.55
N ILE A 104 -0.04 -1.87 -9.29
CA ILE A 104 0.08 -1.92 -10.75
C ILE A 104 1.53 -2.25 -11.14
N ASN A 105 2.50 -1.54 -10.58
CA ASN A 105 3.91 -1.65 -10.92
C ASN A 105 4.54 -3.00 -10.56
N PHE A 106 4.16 -3.65 -9.45
CA PHE A 106 4.75 -4.94 -9.07
C PHE A 106 4.43 -6.07 -10.06
N THR A 107 3.42 -5.91 -10.92
CA THR A 107 3.16 -6.90 -11.99
C THR A 107 4.27 -6.94 -13.04
N GLY A 108 5.13 -5.92 -13.08
CA GLY A 108 6.36 -5.89 -13.85
C GLY A 108 7.30 -7.07 -13.53
N LYS A 109 8.02 -7.52 -14.55
CA LYS A 109 8.98 -8.62 -14.41
C LYS A 109 10.13 -8.20 -13.50
N GLY A 110 10.40 -8.98 -12.46
CA GLY A 110 11.50 -8.75 -11.52
C GLY A 110 11.22 -7.75 -10.39
N ILE A 111 10.12 -7.01 -10.44
CA ILE A 111 9.81 -5.95 -9.46
C ILE A 111 9.08 -6.55 -8.26
N ASP A 112 9.64 -6.47 -7.06
CA ASP A 112 8.88 -6.82 -5.86
C ASP A 112 7.95 -5.66 -5.42
N PHE A 113 6.99 -5.95 -4.54
CA PHE A 113 6.04 -4.92 -4.12
C PHE A 113 6.69 -3.82 -3.27
N GLY A 114 7.75 -4.12 -2.51
CA GLY A 114 8.46 -3.14 -1.70
C GLY A 114 9.15 -2.08 -2.56
N ASP A 115 9.85 -2.52 -3.61
CA ASP A 115 10.49 -1.63 -4.59
C ASP A 115 9.46 -0.81 -5.36
N ALA A 116 8.36 -1.44 -5.78
CA ALA A 116 7.24 -0.75 -6.43
C ALA A 116 6.61 0.31 -5.53
N TYR A 117 6.41 -0.01 -4.24
CA TYR A 117 5.87 0.90 -3.23
C TYR A 117 6.80 2.08 -2.96
N LEU A 118 8.09 1.82 -2.72
CA LEU A 118 9.07 2.88 -2.46
C LEU A 118 9.17 3.85 -3.64
N ALA A 119 9.16 3.34 -4.89
CA ALA A 119 9.19 4.20 -6.06
C ALA A 119 7.93 5.06 -6.19
N ALA A 120 6.74 4.49 -5.97
CA ALA A 120 5.47 5.22 -6.00
C ALA A 120 5.41 6.27 -4.87
N HIS A 121 5.86 5.91 -3.66
CA HIS A 121 5.90 6.82 -2.52
C HIS A 121 6.90 7.97 -2.76
N ALA A 122 8.09 7.68 -3.29
CA ALA A 122 9.09 8.69 -3.62
C ALA A 122 8.57 9.71 -4.66
N ARG A 123 7.67 9.30 -5.57
CA ARG A 123 7.03 10.20 -6.55
C ARG A 123 6.05 11.19 -5.94
N ALA A 124 5.65 11.02 -4.67
CA ALA A 124 4.89 12.04 -3.96
C ALA A 124 5.75 13.29 -3.65
N VAL A 125 7.08 13.19 -3.75
CA VAL A 125 8.04 14.29 -3.56
C VAL A 125 8.77 14.57 -4.88
N THR A 126 8.98 15.85 -5.20
CA THR A 126 9.70 16.27 -6.42
C THR A 126 11.05 16.92 -6.08
N PRO A 127 12.17 16.47 -6.65
CA PRO A 127 12.28 15.33 -7.57
C PRO A 127 12.08 13.98 -6.86
N ALA A 128 11.53 13.01 -7.59
CA ALA A 128 11.40 11.64 -7.11
C ALA A 128 12.77 10.97 -7.14
N HIS A 129 13.42 10.84 -5.98
CA HIS A 129 14.81 10.39 -5.88
C HIS A 129 14.94 9.24 -4.87
N VAL A 130 15.59 8.15 -5.29
CA VAL A 130 15.86 6.97 -4.46
C VAL A 130 17.35 6.62 -4.51
N ILE A 131 17.96 6.37 -3.35
CA ILE A 131 19.32 5.84 -3.26
C ILE A 131 19.25 4.33 -3.01
N THR A 132 19.79 3.51 -3.92
CA THR A 132 19.71 2.05 -3.82
C THR A 132 20.78 1.36 -4.68
N TYR A 133 21.05 0.08 -4.40
CA TYR A 133 21.80 -0.80 -5.29
C TYR A 133 20.90 -1.53 -6.32
N ASN A 134 19.57 -1.53 -6.14
CA ASN A 134 18.59 -2.07 -7.11
C ASN A 134 18.31 -1.09 -8.26
N VAL A 135 19.36 -0.47 -8.81
CA VAL A 135 19.28 0.64 -9.78
C VAL A 135 18.36 0.32 -10.95
N LYS A 136 18.47 -0.89 -11.51
CA LYS A 136 17.70 -1.30 -12.69
C LYS A 136 16.19 -1.27 -12.46
N ASP A 137 15.73 -1.73 -11.29
CA ASP A 137 14.31 -1.87 -11.00
C ASP A 137 13.68 -0.48 -10.78
N PHE A 138 14.38 0.40 -10.06
CA PHE A 138 13.94 1.77 -9.82
C PHE A 138 14.02 2.66 -11.08
N LEU A 139 14.99 2.46 -11.97
CA LEU A 139 15.00 3.11 -13.29
C LEU A 139 13.77 2.73 -14.11
N ALA A 140 13.39 1.45 -14.11
CA ALA A 140 12.20 0.97 -14.82
C ALA A 140 10.90 1.54 -14.23
N LEU A 141 10.93 1.94 -12.96
CA LEU A 141 9.83 2.60 -12.27
C LEU A 141 9.83 4.13 -12.46
N GLY A 142 10.77 4.70 -13.20
CA GLY A 142 10.76 6.13 -13.55
C GLY A 142 11.13 7.07 -12.40
N VAL A 143 11.94 6.63 -11.44
CA VAL A 143 12.52 7.53 -10.42
C VAL A 143 13.97 7.89 -10.77
N THR A 144 14.42 9.06 -10.34
CA THR A 144 15.86 9.35 -10.27
C THR A 144 16.49 8.40 -9.27
N VAL A 145 17.62 7.80 -9.63
CA VAL A 145 18.26 6.79 -8.81
C VAL A 145 19.77 6.91 -8.86
N GLU A 146 20.38 6.81 -7.69
CA GLU A 146 21.81 6.85 -7.48
C GLU A 146 22.22 5.74 -6.52
N THR A 147 23.46 5.25 -6.64
CA THR A 147 24.08 4.45 -5.57
C THR A 147 24.62 5.39 -4.48
N PRO A 148 24.88 4.88 -3.26
CA PRO A 148 25.51 5.70 -2.22
C PRO A 148 26.83 6.36 -2.65
N GLU A 149 27.62 5.72 -3.52
CA GLU A 149 28.87 6.26 -4.06
C GLU A 149 28.64 7.42 -5.03
N GLN A 150 27.63 7.29 -5.90
CA GLN A 150 27.24 8.35 -6.84
C GLN A 150 26.72 9.58 -6.09
N PHE A 151 25.84 9.37 -5.12
CA PHE A 151 25.28 10.46 -4.30
C PHE A 151 26.39 11.25 -3.57
N ARG A 152 27.35 10.55 -2.96
CA ARG A 152 28.51 11.19 -2.30
C ARG A 152 29.35 12.03 -3.26
N THR A 153 29.66 11.49 -4.43
CA THR A 153 30.48 12.19 -5.44
C THR A 153 29.78 13.46 -5.94
N ASN A 154 28.47 13.37 -6.18
CA ASN A 154 27.66 14.49 -6.66
C ASN A 154 27.48 15.58 -5.60
N ALA A 155 27.44 15.23 -4.31
CA ALA A 155 27.42 16.19 -3.21
C ALA A 155 28.73 16.97 -3.12
N SER A 156 29.88 16.30 -3.17
CA SER A 156 31.20 16.95 -3.11
C SER A 156 31.47 17.90 -4.29
N ASN A 157 30.97 17.57 -5.49
CA ASN A 157 31.12 18.46 -6.65
C ASN A 157 30.28 19.74 -6.51
N LYS A 158 29.09 19.68 -5.90
CA LYS A 158 28.24 20.87 -5.66
C LYS A 158 28.81 21.82 -4.61
N GLU A 159 29.54 21.31 -3.62
CA GLU A 159 30.22 22.15 -2.63
C GLU A 159 31.37 22.95 -3.26
N ASN A 160 32.12 22.35 -4.19
CA ASN A 160 33.22 23.02 -4.87
C ASN A 160 32.78 24.09 -5.89
N ASP A 161 31.61 23.92 -6.52
CA ASP A 161 31.06 24.91 -7.48
C ASP A 161 30.42 26.13 -6.79
N GLY A 162 30.17 26.07 -5.47
CA GLY A 162 29.57 27.15 -4.68
C GLY A 162 30.56 28.11 -4.02
N GLU A 163 31.87 27.81 -4.09
CA GLU A 163 32.94 28.64 -3.53
C GLU A 163 33.73 29.45 -4.59
N ALA A 164 33.28 29.45 -5.85
CA ALA A 164 33.91 30.16 -6.98
C ALA A 164 33.23 31.49 -7.34
#